data_AF-A0A4R7JYS8-F1
#
_entry.id   AF-A0A4R7JYS8-F1
#
_cell.length_a   1.000
_cell.length_b   1.000
_cell.length_c   1.000
_cell.angle_alpha   90.00
_cell.angle_beta   90.00
_cell.angle_gamma   90.00
#
_symmetry.space_group_name_H-M   'P 1'
#
loop_
_entity.id
_entity.type
_entity.pdbx_description
1 polymer ?
#
loop_
_entity_poly.entity_id
_entity_poly.type
_entity_poly.pdbx_seq_one_letter_code
_entity_poly.pdbx_strand_id
1 'polypeptide(L)'
;MTKEPIAEVMPTQAFFRVAGARREKTLEALLEHHHRGATLVLCNMKQQCEIVARNLRAGGWSARALHGNLEQRDREQVLVQFVNGSCNVLVATDVAAEALGETALGLVVSFDLPRNPAIHAVRAGFVSDKGLMASLVAPDERQRFERLAEQYPGVSEPENLPFPDEMHPQVRREAPMVTLMLDGGEKDHISSRAVVDALTKQGGLEADEVGRIDVRDFCVYLAVSREHAREGLQSLRTARLHGKTFGVRSLSLYQ
;
A
#
# COMPACT_ATOMS: atom_id res chain seq x y z
N MET A 1 -30.50 10.03 -17.06
CA MET A 1 -30.72 8.66 -16.55
C MET A 1 -29.84 8.49 -15.34
N THR A 2 -30.38 8.80 -14.17
CA THR A 2 -29.77 8.58 -12.86
C THR A 2 -29.69 7.08 -12.63
N LYS A 3 -28.49 6.51 -12.59
CA LYS A 3 -28.29 5.14 -12.10
C LYS A 3 -28.80 5.11 -10.66
N GLU A 4 -29.79 4.26 -10.39
CA GLU A 4 -30.13 3.85 -9.03
C GLU A 4 -28.84 3.34 -8.36
N PRO A 5 -28.58 3.66 -7.08
CA PRO A 5 -27.47 3.06 -6.38
C PRO A 5 -27.79 1.58 -6.24
N ILE A 6 -27.08 0.75 -7.00
CA ILE A 6 -26.97 -0.67 -6.71
C ILE A 6 -26.54 -0.70 -5.25
N ALA A 7 -27.32 -1.34 -4.38
CA ALA A 7 -26.89 -1.62 -3.02
C ALA A 7 -25.66 -2.51 -3.15
N GLU A 8 -24.48 -1.87 -3.19
CA GLU A 8 -23.20 -2.52 -3.31
C GLU A 8 -23.11 -3.45 -2.12
N VAL A 9 -23.09 -4.76 -2.38
CA VAL A 9 -23.01 -5.76 -1.32
C VAL A 9 -21.74 -5.47 -0.56
N MET A 10 -21.89 -5.09 0.72
CA MET A 10 -20.75 -4.77 1.56
C MET A 10 -19.80 -5.98 1.59
N PRO A 11 -18.48 -5.77 1.47
CA PRO A 11 -17.50 -6.85 1.54
C PRO A 11 -17.52 -7.48 2.94
N THR A 12 -16.74 -8.53 3.14
CA THR A 12 -16.54 -9.07 4.50
C THR A 12 -15.99 -7.95 5.40
N GLN A 13 -16.66 -7.69 6.53
CA GLN A 13 -16.25 -6.64 7.47
C GLN A 13 -16.04 -7.22 8.87
N ALA A 14 -15.04 -6.69 9.56
CA ALA A 14 -14.81 -6.97 10.98
C ALA A 14 -14.50 -5.67 11.71
N PHE A 15 -14.98 -5.58 12.95
CA PHE A 15 -14.79 -4.42 13.81
C PHE A 15 -13.99 -4.86 15.04
N PHE A 16 -12.96 -4.11 15.40
CA PHE A 16 -12.05 -4.48 16.49
C PHE A 16 -11.99 -3.36 17.53
N ARG A 17 -12.24 -3.71 18.80
CA ARG A 17 -12.12 -2.79 19.94
C ARG A 17 -10.67 -2.38 20.13
N VAL A 18 -10.44 -1.09 20.26
CA VAL A 18 -9.16 -0.53 20.70
C VAL A 18 -9.22 -0.28 22.20
N ALA A 19 -8.34 -0.93 22.96
CA ALA A 19 -8.27 -0.74 24.41
C ALA A 19 -7.32 0.40 24.78
N GLY A 20 -7.88 1.54 25.21
CA GLY A 20 -7.14 2.75 25.59
C GLY A 20 -6.45 3.42 24.40
N ALA A 21 -5.29 4.06 24.61
CA ALA A 21 -4.49 4.72 23.56
C ALA A 21 -3.60 3.74 22.77
N ARG A 22 -4.05 2.50 22.55
CA ARG A 22 -3.24 1.42 21.92
C ARG A 22 -3.60 1.16 20.46
N ARG A 23 -4.13 2.18 19.75
CA ARG A 23 -4.65 2.01 18.38
C ARG A 23 -3.58 1.51 17.42
N GLU A 24 -2.37 2.04 17.52
CA GLU A 24 -1.22 1.63 16.72
C GLU A 24 -0.84 0.18 16.98
N LYS A 25 -0.84 -0.26 18.24
CA LYS A 25 -0.58 -1.67 18.59
C LYS A 25 -1.69 -2.59 18.07
N THR A 26 -2.94 -2.14 18.11
CA THR A 26 -4.07 -2.90 17.54
C THR A 26 -3.92 -3.01 16.02
N LEU A 27 -3.48 -1.95 15.33
CA LEU A 27 -3.17 -2.01 13.90
C LEU A 27 -2.06 -3.03 13.60
N GLU A 28 -0.95 -2.99 14.34
CA GLU A 28 0.15 -3.95 14.16
C GLU A 28 -0.33 -5.38 14.36
N ALA A 29 -1.07 -5.65 15.43
CA ALA A 29 -1.65 -6.98 15.67
C ALA A 29 -2.60 -7.39 14.54
N LEU A 30 -3.41 -6.48 14.00
CA LEU A 30 -4.33 -6.78 12.90
C LEU A 30 -3.56 -7.14 11.63
N LEU A 31 -2.49 -6.40 11.33
CA LEU A 31 -1.61 -6.71 10.21
C LEU A 31 -0.94 -8.08 10.40
N GLU A 32 -0.49 -8.43 11.61
CA GLU A 32 0.07 -9.76 11.88
C GLU A 32 -0.93 -10.89 11.57
N HIS A 33 -2.21 -10.72 11.90
CA HIS A 33 -3.22 -11.75 11.65
C HIS A 33 -3.64 -11.83 10.18
N HIS A 34 -3.86 -10.68 9.53
CA HIS A 34 -4.60 -10.59 8.28
C HIS A 34 -3.78 -10.15 7.06
N HIS A 35 -2.55 -9.67 7.24
CA HIS A 35 -1.74 -9.18 6.12
C HIS A 35 -1.32 -10.31 5.19
N ARG A 36 -1.66 -10.19 3.89
CA ARG A 36 -1.35 -11.17 2.84
C ARG A 36 -0.92 -10.50 1.52
N GLY A 37 -0.10 -9.45 1.59
CA GLY A 37 0.36 -8.72 0.39
C GLY A 37 0.12 -7.22 0.51
N ALA A 38 -0.61 -6.60 -0.41
CA ALA A 38 -0.90 -5.17 -0.34
C ALA A 38 -2.03 -4.86 0.66
N THR A 39 -1.81 -3.88 1.54
CA THR A 39 -2.79 -3.40 2.52
C THR A 39 -2.93 -1.88 2.43
N LEU A 40 -4.17 -1.40 2.45
CA LEU A 40 -4.49 0.03 2.57
C LEU A 40 -4.99 0.32 3.99
N VAL A 41 -4.41 1.32 4.64
CA VAL A 41 -4.81 1.79 5.97
C VAL A 41 -5.34 3.22 5.82
N LEU A 42 -6.62 3.42 6.10
CA LEU A 42 -7.31 4.69 5.90
C LEU A 42 -7.42 5.45 7.23
N CYS A 43 -6.88 6.67 7.24
CA CYS A 43 -6.94 7.61 8.36
C CYS A 43 -7.77 8.84 7.99
N ASN A 44 -8.37 9.49 8.98
CA ASN A 44 -9.16 10.70 8.76
C ASN A 44 -8.29 11.96 8.55
N MET A 45 -7.05 11.98 9.04
CA MET A 45 -6.19 13.17 9.04
C MET A 45 -4.82 12.89 8.42
N LYS A 46 -4.31 13.84 7.62
CA LYS A 46 -3.00 13.74 6.96
C LYS A 46 -1.82 13.52 7.92
N GLN A 47 -1.81 14.22 9.07
CA GLN A 47 -0.74 14.08 10.07
C GLN A 47 -0.73 12.69 10.69
N GLN A 48 -1.90 12.07 10.83
CA GLN A 48 -2.03 10.73 11.36
C GLN A 48 -1.50 9.69 10.40
N CYS A 49 -1.70 9.87 9.08
CA CYS A 49 -1.09 8.99 8.08
C CYS A 49 0.45 8.93 8.24
N GLU A 50 1.10 10.07 8.48
CA GLU A 50 2.54 10.12 8.68
C GLU A 50 3.00 9.45 9.98
N ILE A 51 2.27 9.69 11.07
CA ILE A 51 2.57 9.06 12.36
C ILE A 51 2.41 7.55 12.27
N VAL A 52 1.29 7.07 11.72
CA VAL A 52 1.01 5.64 11.56
C VAL A 52 2.03 4.98 10.64
N ALA A 53 2.33 5.57 9.48
CA ALA A 53 3.33 5.02 8.58
C ALA A 53 4.74 4.97 9.22
N ARG A 54 5.11 5.99 10.00
CA ARG A 54 6.38 6.01 10.75
C ARG A 54 6.44 4.89 11.79
N ASN A 55 5.38 4.71 12.57
CA ASN A 55 5.33 3.68 13.61
C ASN A 55 5.38 2.27 13.00
N LEU A 56 4.63 2.04 11.92
CA LEU A 56 4.70 0.79 11.17
C LEU A 56 6.12 0.51 10.64
N ARG A 57 6.81 1.52 10.09
CA ARG A 57 8.22 1.39 9.68
C ARG A 57 9.14 1.04 10.85
N ALA A 58 8.92 1.64 12.02
CA ALA A 58 9.68 1.30 13.23
C ALA A 58 9.42 -0.16 13.68
N GLY A 59 8.24 -0.71 13.39
CA GLY A 59 7.91 -2.13 13.56
C GLY A 59 8.42 -3.06 12.44
N GLY A 60 9.17 -2.54 11.46
CA GLY A 60 9.73 -3.30 10.35
C GLY A 60 8.81 -3.45 9.13
N TRP A 61 7.63 -2.83 9.14
CA TRP A 61 6.72 -2.86 7.99
C TRP A 61 7.19 -1.95 6.87
N SER A 62 7.03 -2.41 5.64
CA SER A 62 7.28 -1.59 4.45
C SER A 62 6.11 -0.64 4.18
N ALA A 63 6.02 0.42 4.99
CA ALA A 63 4.90 1.36 5.00
C ALA A 63 5.21 2.77 4.45
N ARG A 64 4.22 3.37 3.78
CA ARG A 64 4.26 4.74 3.23
C ARG A 64 2.99 5.52 3.54
N ALA A 65 3.11 6.82 3.75
CA ALA A 65 1.96 7.72 3.85
C ALA A 65 1.59 8.28 2.47
N LEU A 66 0.30 8.49 2.22
CA LEU A 66 -0.24 9.12 1.02
C LEU A 66 -1.34 10.12 1.41
N HIS A 67 -1.07 11.42 1.21
CA HIS A 67 -1.99 12.48 1.58
C HIS A 67 -1.74 13.75 0.75
N GLY A 68 -2.69 14.70 0.78
CA GLY A 68 -2.63 15.92 -0.04
C GLY A 68 -1.50 16.91 0.26
N ASN A 69 -0.69 16.70 1.31
CA ASN A 69 0.51 17.50 1.57
C ASN A 69 1.77 17.02 0.83
N LEU A 70 1.74 15.87 0.15
CA LEU A 70 2.89 15.40 -0.61
C LEU A 70 3.04 16.20 -1.89
N GLU A 71 4.29 16.48 -2.29
CA GLU A 71 4.57 16.99 -3.62
C GLU A 71 4.16 15.95 -4.68
N GLN A 72 3.82 16.42 -5.88
CA GLN A 72 3.36 15.55 -6.96
C GLN A 72 4.37 14.43 -7.27
N ARG A 73 5.66 14.74 -7.26
CA ARG A 73 6.75 13.77 -7.46
C ARG A 73 6.75 12.68 -6.39
N ASP A 74 6.64 13.06 -5.12
CA ASP A 74 6.66 12.11 -4.01
C ASP A 74 5.39 11.25 -4.00
N ARG A 75 4.24 11.87 -4.30
CA ARG A 75 2.96 11.17 -4.46
C ARG A 75 3.07 10.06 -5.51
N GLU A 76 3.63 10.38 -6.67
CA GLU A 76 3.84 9.39 -7.74
C GLU A 76 4.78 8.27 -7.32
N GLN A 77 5.88 8.59 -6.64
CA GLN A 77 6.81 7.57 -6.16
C GLN A 77 6.17 6.63 -5.13
N VAL A 78 5.37 7.15 -4.20
CA VAL A 78 4.64 6.34 -3.22
C VAL A 78 3.67 5.38 -3.92
N LEU A 79 2.90 5.87 -4.90
CA LEU A 79 1.96 5.06 -5.67
C LEU A 79 2.69 3.96 -6.45
N VAL A 80 3.77 4.31 -7.15
CA VAL A 80 4.60 3.34 -7.86
C VAL A 80 5.18 2.30 -6.90
N GLN A 81 5.72 2.70 -5.75
CA GLN A 81 6.24 1.77 -4.76
C GLN A 81 5.17 0.80 -4.26
N PHE A 82 3.94 1.27 -4.03
CA PHE A 82 2.84 0.42 -3.59
C PHE A 82 2.41 -0.58 -4.68
N VAL A 83 2.17 -0.09 -5.89
CA VAL A 83 1.78 -0.93 -7.05
C VAL A 83 2.86 -1.94 -7.41
N ASN A 84 4.14 -1.59 -7.24
CA ASN A 84 5.26 -2.48 -7.52
C ASN A 84 5.51 -3.52 -6.41
N GLY A 85 4.76 -3.49 -5.30
CA GLY A 85 5.01 -4.38 -4.16
C GLY A 85 6.29 -4.07 -3.41
N SER A 86 6.81 -2.84 -3.55
CA SER A 86 7.96 -2.29 -2.82
C SER A 86 7.54 -1.54 -1.56
N CYS A 87 6.25 -1.27 -1.42
CA CYS A 87 5.54 -0.85 -0.22
C CYS A 87 4.33 -1.77 -0.10
N ASN A 88 4.18 -2.48 1.03
CA ASN A 88 3.07 -3.42 1.23
C ASN A 88 1.99 -2.86 2.17
N VAL A 89 2.24 -1.73 2.85
CA VAL A 89 1.24 -1.03 3.66
C VAL A 89 1.18 0.45 3.27
N LEU A 90 0.13 0.83 2.55
CA LEU A 90 -0.13 2.23 2.21
C LEU A 90 -1.07 2.85 3.23
N VAL A 91 -0.63 3.90 3.90
CA VAL A 91 -1.43 4.65 4.87
C VAL A 91 -1.92 5.93 4.23
N ALA A 92 -3.22 6.07 4.00
CA ALA A 92 -3.77 7.17 3.21
C ALA A 92 -4.96 7.87 3.88
N THR A 93 -5.20 9.12 3.47
CA THR A 93 -6.52 9.74 3.64
C THR A 93 -7.47 9.28 2.53
N ASP A 94 -8.77 9.28 2.77
CA ASP A 94 -9.80 8.89 1.78
C ASP A 94 -9.59 9.57 0.41
N VAL A 95 -9.46 10.90 0.40
CA VAL A 95 -9.26 11.72 -0.82
C VAL A 95 -7.97 11.34 -1.56
N ALA A 96 -6.92 10.97 -0.83
CA ALA A 96 -5.64 10.65 -1.46
C ALA A 96 -5.62 9.22 -2.01
N ALA A 97 -6.37 8.31 -1.38
CA ALA A 97 -6.53 6.92 -1.79
C ALA A 97 -7.23 6.78 -3.15
N GLU A 98 -8.02 7.77 -3.58
CA GLU A 98 -8.60 7.83 -4.94
C GLU A 98 -7.54 7.71 -6.05
N ALA A 99 -6.28 8.08 -5.78
CA ALA A 99 -5.18 7.90 -6.73
C ALA A 99 -4.81 6.44 -7.01
N LEU A 100 -5.33 5.49 -6.22
CA LEU A 100 -5.22 4.06 -6.50
C LEU A 100 -6.15 3.60 -7.62
N GLY A 101 -7.09 4.44 -8.07
CA GLY A 101 -8.05 4.10 -9.12
C GLY A 101 -8.87 2.86 -8.77
N GLU A 102 -9.00 1.93 -9.71
CA GLU A 102 -9.80 0.70 -9.58
C GLU A 102 -9.05 -0.45 -8.85
N THR A 103 -8.15 -0.11 -7.92
CA THR A 103 -7.40 -1.12 -7.17
C THR A 103 -8.27 -1.78 -6.10
N ALA A 104 -8.39 -3.10 -6.16
CA ALA A 104 -9.06 -3.92 -5.15
C ALA A 104 -8.04 -4.71 -4.30
N LEU A 105 -8.14 -4.63 -2.97
CA LEU A 105 -7.15 -5.12 -2.02
C LEU A 105 -7.73 -6.22 -1.12
N GLY A 106 -6.88 -7.19 -0.75
CA GLY A 106 -7.27 -8.25 0.18
C GLY A 106 -7.49 -7.78 1.62
N LEU A 107 -6.90 -6.63 1.99
CA LEU A 107 -7.09 -6.03 3.30
C LEU A 107 -7.15 -4.50 3.19
N VAL A 108 -8.25 -3.93 3.68
CA VAL A 108 -8.41 -2.50 3.90
C VAL A 108 -8.69 -2.28 5.39
N VAL A 109 -7.89 -1.44 6.03
CA VAL A 109 -8.03 -1.13 7.45
C VAL A 109 -8.56 0.29 7.61
N SER A 110 -9.73 0.44 8.21
CA SER A 110 -10.23 1.72 8.68
C SER A 110 -9.58 2.01 10.04
N PHE A 111 -8.45 2.75 10.03
CA PHE A 111 -7.68 3.05 11.26
C PHE A 111 -8.47 3.94 12.21
N ASP A 112 -9.20 4.91 11.65
CA ASP A 112 -10.21 5.68 12.37
C ASP A 112 -11.58 5.35 11.80
N LEU A 113 -12.62 5.34 12.63
CA LEU A 113 -13.96 5.30 12.07
C LEU A 113 -14.22 6.54 11.20
N PRO A 114 -14.87 6.37 10.04
CA PRO A 114 -15.17 7.50 9.16
C PRO A 114 -16.01 8.54 9.91
N ARG A 115 -15.82 9.83 9.56
CA ARG A 115 -16.55 10.93 10.22
C ARG A 115 -18.06 10.91 9.92
N ASN A 116 -18.43 10.36 8.76
CA ASN A 116 -19.80 10.15 8.32
C ASN A 116 -19.90 8.71 7.77
N PRO A 117 -20.95 7.95 8.10
CA PRO A 117 -21.20 6.62 7.55
C PRO A 117 -21.03 6.50 6.03
N ALA A 118 -21.41 7.49 5.22
CA ALA A 118 -21.29 7.43 3.76
C ALA A 118 -19.85 7.17 3.27
N ILE A 119 -18.84 7.64 4.01
CA ILE A 119 -17.43 7.39 3.69
C ILE A 119 -17.09 5.89 3.87
N HIS A 120 -17.78 5.17 4.74
CA HIS A 120 -17.57 3.73 4.94
C HIS A 120 -17.76 2.94 3.64
N ALA A 121 -18.79 3.27 2.85
CA ALA A 121 -19.00 2.67 1.53
C ALA A 121 -17.85 2.99 0.56
N VAL A 122 -17.33 4.23 0.58
CA VAL A 122 -16.15 4.60 -0.22
C VAL A 122 -14.94 3.75 0.16
N ARG A 123 -14.71 3.54 1.47
CA ARG A 123 -13.62 2.68 1.95
C ARG A 123 -13.81 1.22 1.55
N ALA A 124 -15.05 0.73 1.59
CA ALA A 124 -15.41 -0.63 1.18
C ALA A 124 -15.12 -0.88 -0.31
N GLY A 125 -15.21 0.14 -1.17
CA GLY A 125 -14.89 0.04 -2.60
C GLY A 125 -13.43 -0.32 -2.92
N PHE A 126 -12.50 -0.23 -1.96
CA PHE A 126 -11.11 -0.68 -2.14
C PHE A 126 -10.90 -2.16 -1.77
N VAL A 127 -11.95 -2.87 -1.31
CA VAL A 127 -11.85 -4.25 -0.85
C VAL A 127 -12.18 -5.19 -1.99
N SER A 128 -11.34 -6.20 -2.21
CA SER A 128 -11.64 -7.23 -3.21
C SER A 128 -12.77 -8.16 -2.75
N ASP A 129 -13.34 -8.93 -3.68
CA ASP A 129 -14.45 -9.86 -3.40
C ASP A 129 -14.16 -10.86 -2.26
N LYS A 130 -12.88 -11.26 -2.10
CA LYS A 130 -12.40 -12.15 -1.03
C LYS A 130 -11.62 -11.42 0.05
N GLY A 131 -11.67 -10.09 0.03
CA GLY A 131 -10.95 -9.22 0.93
C GLY A 131 -11.71 -8.96 2.23
N LEU A 132 -11.00 -8.36 3.18
CA LEU A 132 -11.52 -7.96 4.48
C LEU A 132 -11.42 -6.45 4.64
N MET A 133 -12.54 -5.84 5.05
CA MET A 133 -12.55 -4.50 5.64
C MET A 133 -12.48 -4.61 7.16
N ALA A 134 -11.36 -4.23 7.75
CA ALA A 134 -11.18 -4.26 9.20
C ALA A 134 -11.22 -2.85 9.78
N SER A 135 -12.11 -2.59 10.75
CA SER A 135 -12.26 -1.26 11.34
C SER A 135 -11.85 -1.25 12.81
N LEU A 136 -11.00 -0.29 13.18
CA LEU A 136 -10.64 -0.07 14.57
C LEU A 136 -11.66 0.86 15.22
N VAL A 137 -12.15 0.48 16.39
CA VAL A 137 -13.17 1.22 17.15
C VAL A 137 -12.63 1.52 18.53
N ALA A 138 -12.23 2.78 18.78
CA ALA A 138 -11.85 3.21 20.12
C ALA A 138 -13.06 3.67 20.95
N PRO A 139 -12.93 3.77 22.29
CA PRO A 139 -14.04 4.10 23.17
C PRO A 139 -14.72 5.43 22.85
N ASP A 140 -13.95 6.43 22.44
CA ASP A 140 -14.43 7.77 22.06
C ASP A 140 -15.13 7.79 20.68
N GLU A 141 -15.07 6.69 19.93
CA GLU A 141 -15.74 6.54 18.64
C GLU A 141 -17.03 5.73 18.72
N ARG A 142 -17.47 5.31 19.91
CA ARG A 142 -18.66 4.46 20.09
C ARG A 142 -19.92 5.05 19.45
N GLN A 143 -20.17 6.34 19.64
CA GLN A 143 -21.33 7.00 19.04
C GLN A 143 -21.24 7.09 17.51
N ARG A 144 -20.02 7.16 16.95
CA ARG A 144 -19.82 7.10 15.49
C ARG A 144 -20.07 5.69 14.97
N PHE A 145 -19.65 4.67 15.71
CA PHE A 145 -19.93 3.27 15.40
C PHE A 145 -21.43 2.96 15.40
N GLU A 146 -22.19 3.43 16.39
CA GLU A 146 -23.64 3.20 16.47
C GLU A 146 -24.37 3.79 15.26
N ARG A 147 -24.03 5.02 14.88
CA ARG A 147 -24.57 5.65 13.65
C ARG A 147 -24.19 4.90 12.37
N LEU A 148 -23.01 4.30 12.33
CA LEU A 148 -22.59 3.45 11.21
C LEU A 148 -23.44 2.17 11.16
N ALA A 149 -23.63 1.51 12.29
CA ALA A 149 -24.41 0.28 12.40
C ALA A 149 -25.90 0.48 12.09
N GLU A 150 -26.46 1.65 12.44
CA GLU A 150 -27.82 2.05 12.04
C GLU A 150 -27.98 2.14 10.51
N GLN A 151 -26.95 2.63 9.81
CA GLN A 151 -27.00 2.83 8.36
C GLN A 151 -26.66 1.57 7.55
N TYR A 152 -25.83 0.68 8.09
CA TYR A 152 -25.37 -0.53 7.40
C TYR A 152 -25.76 -1.79 8.17
N PRO A 153 -26.93 -2.40 7.85
CA PRO A 153 -27.32 -3.69 8.40
C PRO A 153 -26.23 -4.74 8.14
N GLY A 154 -25.78 -5.44 9.18
CA GLY A 154 -24.69 -6.44 9.10
C GLY A 154 -23.37 -5.98 9.72
N VAL A 155 -23.26 -4.73 10.17
CA VAL A 155 -22.18 -4.30 11.06
C VAL A 155 -22.27 -5.06 12.39
N SER A 156 -21.26 -5.90 12.67
CA SER A 156 -21.16 -6.64 13.93
C SER A 156 -20.59 -5.78 15.05
N GLU A 157 -20.97 -6.11 16.30
CA GLU A 157 -20.37 -5.49 17.49
C GLU A 157 -18.85 -5.67 17.46
N PRO A 158 -18.04 -4.66 17.85
CA PRO A 158 -16.60 -4.79 17.77
C PRO A 158 -16.08 -5.91 18.66
N GLU A 159 -15.11 -6.67 18.21
CA GLU A 159 -14.54 -7.80 18.94
C GLU A 159 -13.20 -7.41 19.56
N ASN A 160 -12.76 -8.14 20.58
CA ASN A 160 -11.39 -7.98 21.07
C ASN A 160 -10.45 -8.69 20.09
N LEU A 161 -9.52 -7.95 19.51
CA LEU A 161 -8.46 -8.55 18.71
C LEU A 161 -7.50 -9.30 19.65
N PRO A 162 -7.21 -10.59 19.41
CA PRO A 162 -6.15 -11.26 20.13
C PRO A 162 -4.84 -10.55 19.80
N PHE A 163 -4.16 -10.03 20.83
CA PHE A 163 -2.81 -9.54 20.67
C PHE A 163 -1.90 -10.77 20.62
N PRO A 164 -1.04 -10.89 19.60
CA PRO A 164 -0.16 -12.04 19.54
C PRO A 164 0.86 -11.91 20.69
N ASP A 165 1.07 -13.00 21.43
CA ASP A 165 2.02 -13.05 22.56
C ASP A 165 3.46 -12.81 22.09
N GLU A 166 3.75 -13.17 20.84
CA GLU A 166 5.02 -12.95 20.14
C GLU A 166 4.77 -12.48 18.70
N MET A 167 5.75 -11.83 18.07
CA MET A 167 5.69 -11.51 16.65
C MET A 167 5.54 -12.81 15.83
N HIS A 168 4.58 -12.88 14.90
CA HIS A 168 4.42 -14.10 14.11
C HIS A 168 5.57 -14.20 13.09
N PRO A 169 6.44 -15.23 13.18
CA PRO A 169 7.62 -15.33 12.32
C PRO A 169 7.26 -15.53 10.83
N GLN A 170 6.01 -15.86 10.53
CA GLN A 170 5.51 -16.09 9.18
C GLN A 170 4.99 -14.82 8.49
N VAL A 171 4.86 -13.70 9.22
CA VAL A 171 4.34 -12.46 8.65
C VAL A 171 5.46 -11.72 7.93
N ARG A 172 5.35 -11.65 6.61
CA ARG A 172 6.31 -10.92 5.79
C ARG A 172 6.07 -9.40 5.89
N ARG A 173 6.76 -8.77 6.84
CA ARG A 173 6.67 -7.30 7.06
C ARG A 173 7.36 -6.49 5.97
N GLU A 174 8.48 -6.99 5.46
CA GLU A 174 9.21 -6.36 4.37
C GLU A 174 8.57 -6.65 3.01
N ALA A 175 8.45 -5.62 2.18
CA ALA A 175 7.87 -5.78 0.85
C ALA A 175 8.73 -6.72 -0.01
N PRO A 176 8.13 -7.65 -0.79
CA PRO A 176 8.90 -8.62 -1.58
C PRO A 176 9.76 -7.99 -2.67
N MET A 177 9.42 -6.79 -3.12
CA MET A 177 10.10 -6.10 -4.20
C MET A 177 10.83 -4.86 -3.71
N VAL A 178 11.71 -4.35 -4.56
CA VAL A 178 12.35 -3.04 -4.47
C VAL A 178 12.12 -2.30 -5.78
N THR A 179 11.66 -1.05 -5.69
CA THR A 179 11.47 -0.21 -6.87
C THR A 179 12.78 0.47 -7.21
N LEU A 180 13.28 0.24 -8.41
CA LEU A 180 14.37 0.99 -9.00
C LEU A 180 13.80 2.07 -9.91
N MET A 181 14.52 3.19 -10.00
CA MET A 181 14.20 4.29 -10.89
C MET A 181 15.41 4.61 -11.75
N LEU A 182 15.19 4.61 -13.06
CA LEU A 182 16.17 4.96 -14.09
C LEU A 182 15.87 6.37 -14.61
N ASP A 183 16.89 7.25 -14.64
CA ASP A 183 16.81 8.66 -15.03
C ASP A 183 16.85 8.84 -16.57
N GLY A 184 16.05 8.05 -17.27
CA GLY A 184 15.88 8.04 -18.72
C GLY A 184 14.59 7.31 -19.08
N GLY A 185 13.96 7.66 -20.19
CA GLY A 185 12.61 7.19 -20.50
C GLY A 185 12.35 6.97 -21.99
N GLU A 186 11.08 7.08 -22.38
CA GLU A 186 10.64 6.95 -23.76
C GLU A 186 11.31 7.99 -24.68
N LYS A 187 11.53 9.22 -24.19
CA LYS A 187 12.24 10.27 -24.94
C LYS A 187 13.72 9.96 -25.16
N ASP A 188 14.27 9.00 -24.43
CA ASP A 188 15.60 8.43 -24.61
C ASP A 188 15.58 7.11 -25.40
N HIS A 189 14.44 6.75 -25.99
CA HIS A 189 14.20 5.50 -26.71
C HIS A 189 14.39 4.24 -25.85
N ILE A 190 14.15 4.34 -24.55
CA ILE A 190 14.17 3.21 -23.64
C ILE A 190 12.84 2.47 -23.74
N SER A 191 12.90 1.14 -23.89
CA SER A 191 11.72 0.26 -23.90
C SER A 191 11.78 -0.72 -22.74
N SER A 192 10.61 -1.22 -22.31
CA SER A 192 10.53 -2.25 -21.27
C SER A 192 11.36 -3.48 -21.64
N ARG A 193 11.41 -3.86 -22.92
CA ARG A 193 12.23 -4.97 -23.42
C ARG A 193 13.72 -4.74 -23.19
N ALA A 194 14.22 -3.53 -23.45
CA ALA A 194 15.62 -3.19 -23.21
C ALA A 194 15.99 -3.26 -21.72
N VAL A 195 15.06 -2.86 -20.85
CA VAL A 195 15.22 -2.96 -19.39
C VAL A 195 15.24 -4.43 -18.93
N VAL A 196 14.33 -5.27 -19.44
CA VAL A 196 14.33 -6.72 -19.16
C VAL A 196 15.63 -7.37 -19.63
N ASP A 197 16.08 -7.07 -20.84
CA ASP A 197 17.34 -7.61 -21.38
C ASP A 197 18.55 -7.21 -20.51
N ALA A 198 18.59 -5.97 -20.02
CA ALA A 198 19.62 -5.53 -19.09
C ALA A 198 19.58 -6.29 -17.75
N LEU A 199 18.40 -6.52 -17.17
CA LEU A 199 18.29 -7.23 -15.91
C LEU A 199 18.61 -8.73 -16.03
N THR A 200 18.12 -9.37 -17.08
CA THR A 200 18.19 -10.83 -17.24
C THR A 200 19.51 -11.26 -17.89
N LYS A 201 19.77 -10.83 -19.13
CA LYS A 201 20.95 -11.28 -19.90
C LYS A 201 22.26 -10.76 -19.34
N GLN A 202 22.27 -9.52 -18.85
CA GLN A 202 23.47 -8.89 -18.29
C GLN A 202 23.52 -9.02 -16.76
N GLY A 203 22.38 -8.88 -16.09
CA GLY A 203 22.31 -8.91 -14.63
C GLY A 203 22.13 -10.30 -14.02
N GLY A 204 21.78 -11.31 -14.83
CA GLY A 204 21.57 -12.68 -14.35
C GLY A 204 20.29 -12.90 -13.55
N LEU A 205 19.36 -11.93 -13.55
CA LEU A 205 18.06 -12.10 -12.89
C LEU A 205 17.17 -13.06 -13.68
N GLU A 206 16.40 -13.86 -12.97
CA GLU A 206 15.34 -14.68 -13.55
C GLU A 206 14.10 -13.84 -13.88
N ALA A 207 13.24 -14.37 -14.76
CA ALA A 207 12.09 -13.62 -15.26
C ALA A 207 11.05 -13.28 -14.16
N ASP A 208 10.89 -14.14 -13.17
CA ASP A 208 10.00 -13.94 -12.01
C ASP A 208 10.57 -13.01 -10.94
N GLU A 209 11.87 -12.71 -11.01
CA GLU A 209 12.54 -11.72 -10.17
C GLU A 209 12.36 -10.29 -10.69
N VAL A 210 11.92 -10.13 -11.95
CA VAL A 210 11.60 -8.84 -12.56
C VAL A 210 10.08 -8.63 -12.49
N GLY A 211 9.67 -7.63 -11.72
CA GLY A 211 8.27 -7.25 -11.60
C GLY A 211 7.85 -6.22 -12.65
N ARG A 212 6.85 -5.42 -12.28
CA ARG A 212 6.27 -4.40 -13.16
C ARG A 212 7.33 -3.40 -13.63
N ILE A 213 7.28 -3.05 -14.91
CA ILE A 213 8.08 -1.98 -15.53
C ILE A 213 7.12 -0.93 -16.10
N ASP A 214 7.27 0.30 -15.64
CA ASP A 214 6.52 1.49 -16.04
C ASP A 214 7.48 2.47 -16.73
N VAL A 215 7.42 2.52 -18.06
CA VAL A 215 8.22 3.45 -18.88
C VAL A 215 7.43 4.74 -19.04
N ARG A 216 8.04 5.86 -18.66
CA ARG A 216 7.49 7.21 -18.83
C ARG A 216 8.41 8.03 -19.74
N ASP A 217 7.98 9.24 -20.10
CA ASP A 217 8.73 10.14 -20.98
C ASP A 217 10.21 10.30 -20.58
N PHE A 218 10.48 10.50 -19.29
CA PHE A 218 11.82 10.86 -18.78
C PHE A 218 12.36 9.94 -17.68
N CYS A 219 11.65 8.85 -17.36
CA CYS A 219 12.11 7.89 -16.39
C CYS A 219 11.49 6.52 -16.62
N VAL A 220 12.14 5.49 -16.07
CA VAL A 220 11.53 4.16 -15.93
C VAL A 220 11.47 3.81 -14.45
N TYR A 221 10.30 3.41 -13.99
CA TYR A 221 10.15 2.73 -12.71
C TYR A 221 10.06 1.23 -12.94
N LEU A 222 10.77 0.44 -12.16
CA LEU A 222 10.70 -1.00 -12.26
C LEU A 222 10.79 -1.67 -10.89
N ALA A 223 10.15 -2.81 -10.75
CA ALA A 223 10.25 -3.65 -9.57
C ALA A 223 11.25 -4.78 -9.82
N VAL A 224 12.11 -5.05 -8.84
CA VAL A 224 12.96 -6.25 -8.79
C VAL A 224 12.77 -6.94 -7.45
N SER A 225 12.95 -8.25 -7.40
CA SER A 225 12.89 -9.00 -6.13
C SER A 225 13.87 -8.37 -5.13
N ARG A 226 13.47 -8.31 -3.85
CA ARG A 226 14.29 -7.68 -2.81
C ARG A 226 15.66 -8.33 -2.68
N GLU A 227 15.72 -9.65 -2.84
CA GLU A 227 16.95 -10.44 -2.79
C GLU A 227 17.94 -10.00 -3.88
N HIS A 228 17.45 -9.73 -5.10
CA HIS A 228 18.29 -9.38 -6.26
C HIS A 228 18.33 -7.88 -6.57
N ALA A 229 17.93 -7.04 -5.61
CA ALA A 229 17.82 -5.60 -5.84
C ALA A 229 19.17 -4.93 -6.08
N ARG A 230 20.25 -5.45 -5.47
CA ARG A 230 21.61 -4.91 -5.63
C ARG A 230 22.17 -5.26 -7.01
N GLU A 231 21.99 -6.51 -7.43
CA GLU A 231 22.35 -7.05 -8.73
C GLU A 231 21.63 -6.29 -9.84
N GLY A 232 20.30 -6.14 -9.72
CA GLY A 232 19.49 -5.38 -10.66
C GLY A 232 19.93 -3.91 -10.78
N LEU A 233 20.22 -3.26 -9.64
CA LEU A 233 20.73 -1.89 -9.61
C LEU A 233 22.10 -1.76 -10.32
N GLN A 234 23.02 -2.68 -10.05
CA GLN A 234 24.36 -2.67 -10.66
C GLN A 234 24.30 -2.97 -12.16
N SER A 235 23.46 -3.92 -12.57
CA SER A 235 23.27 -4.24 -13.98
C SER A 235 22.77 -3.01 -14.76
N LEU A 236 21.71 -2.36 -14.27
CA LEU A 236 21.15 -1.18 -14.95
C LEU A 236 22.12 0.01 -14.99
N ARG A 237 22.97 0.19 -13.98
CA ARG A 237 23.99 1.26 -13.97
C ARG A 237 25.06 1.09 -15.04
N THR A 238 25.36 -0.16 -15.41
CA THR A 238 26.41 -0.50 -16.38
C THR A 238 25.86 -0.81 -17.76
N ALA A 239 24.57 -1.09 -17.88
CA ALA A 239 23.88 -1.37 -19.14
C ALA A 239 23.89 -0.15 -20.07
N ARG A 240 24.10 -0.42 -21.37
CA ARG A 240 23.96 0.58 -22.43
C ARG A 240 22.58 0.46 -23.06
N LEU A 241 21.66 1.31 -22.65
CA LEU A 241 20.31 1.40 -23.20
C LEU A 241 20.34 2.41 -24.35
N HIS A 242 20.01 1.97 -25.56
CA HIS A 242 20.11 2.79 -26.77
C HIS A 242 21.47 3.51 -26.92
N GLY A 243 22.56 2.79 -26.59
CA GLY A 243 23.93 3.29 -26.69
C GLY A 243 24.41 4.20 -25.55
N LYS A 244 23.55 4.56 -24.59
CA LYS A 244 23.86 5.45 -23.44
C LYS A 244 23.70 4.73 -22.10
N THR A 245 24.34 5.25 -21.07
CA THR A 245 24.14 4.84 -19.67
C THR A 245 23.29 5.87 -18.95
N PHE A 246 22.50 5.45 -17.96
CA PHE A 246 21.58 6.33 -17.23
C PHE A 246 21.82 6.24 -15.72
N GLY A 247 21.45 7.31 -15.01
CA GLY A 247 21.41 7.29 -13.54
C GLY A 247 20.39 6.27 -13.06
N VAL A 248 20.75 5.48 -12.05
CA VAL A 248 19.83 4.50 -11.45
C VAL A 248 19.94 4.56 -9.93
N ARG A 249 18.78 4.61 -9.28
CA ARG A 249 18.65 4.58 -7.83
C ARG A 249 17.54 3.65 -7.39
N SER A 250 17.69 3.09 -6.20
CA SER A 250 16.57 2.46 -5.50
C SER A 250 15.72 3.54 -4.86
N LEU A 251 14.41 3.43 -4.98
CA LEU A 251 13.49 4.20 -4.14
C LEU A 251 13.45 3.50 -2.77
N SER A 252 14.34 3.93 -1.88
CA SER A 252 14.43 3.38 -0.53
C SER A 252 13.16 3.65 0.26
N LEU A 253 12.79 2.70 1.12
CA LEU A 253 11.77 2.91 2.14
C LEU A 253 12.29 3.72 3.34
N TYR A 254 13.60 3.81 3.51
CA TYR A 254 14.28 4.42 4.63
C TYR A 254 15.07 5.63 4.13
N GLN A 255 14.62 6.82 4.50
CA GLN A 255 15.39 8.06 4.52
C GLN A 255 15.37 8.55 5.97
#